data_AF-A0A8T1CAZ7-F1
#
_entry.id   AF-A0A8T1CAZ7-F1
#
_cell.length_a   1.000
_cell.length_b   1.000
_cell.length_c   1.000
_cell.angle_alpha   90.00
_cell.angle_beta   90.00
_cell.angle_gamma   90.00
#
_symmetry.space_group_name_H-M   'P 1'
#
loop_
_entity.id
_entity.type
_entity.pdbx_description
1 polymer ?
#
loop_
_entity_poly.entity_id
_entity_poly.type
_entity_poly.pdbx_seq_one_letter_code
_entity_poly.pdbx_strand_id
1 'polypeptide(L)'
;MLALQAQELATENGIESFSVDWNFPFKARLRAYWVGYLREQLRVHNSGNKFALTAPDRVKVSKWVSMAWDELSSTTIANGYKKAFGPLLDDADNAAADLIENLSRHCAIDADIGEVDSDDDIEVNEVDEE
;
A
#
# COMPACT_ATOMS: atom_id res chain seq x y z
N MET A 1 3.61 26.45 -17.64
CA MET A 1 2.29 26.65 -18.26
C MET A 1 1.66 25.35 -18.74
N LEU A 2 2.35 24.50 -19.51
CA LEU A 2 1.81 23.21 -19.96
C LEU A 2 1.43 22.23 -18.82
N ALA A 3 2.21 22.17 -17.75
CA ALA A 3 1.90 21.33 -16.59
C ALA A 3 0.67 21.83 -15.79
N LEU A 4 0.40 23.14 -15.84
CA LEU A 4 -0.78 23.74 -15.18
C LEU A 4 -2.05 23.44 -16.00
N GLN A 5 -1.97 23.60 -17.33
CA GLN A 5 -3.09 23.31 -18.23
C GLN A 5 -3.45 21.82 -18.27
N ALA A 6 -2.47 20.91 -18.17
CA ALA A 6 -2.74 19.48 -18.05
C ALA A 6 -3.43 19.13 -16.72
N GLN A 7 -3.17 19.88 -15.66
CA GLN A 7 -3.79 19.68 -14.35
C GLN A 7 -5.23 20.25 -14.31
N GLU A 8 -5.47 21.40 -14.92
CA GLU A 8 -6.81 22.00 -15.05
C GLU A 8 -7.76 21.13 -15.89
N LEU A 9 -7.27 20.58 -17.01
CA LEU A 9 -8.04 19.66 -17.88
C LEU A 9 -8.40 18.33 -17.20
N ALA A 10 -7.60 17.86 -16.23
CA ALA A 10 -7.89 16.66 -15.47
C ALA A 10 -9.06 16.89 -14.48
N THR A 11 -9.08 18.05 -13.83
CA THR A 11 -10.17 18.46 -12.92
C THR A 11 -11.50 18.71 -13.64
N GLU A 12 -11.48 19.17 -14.89
CA GLU A 12 -12.70 19.53 -15.63
C GLU A 12 -13.45 18.32 -16.23
N ASN A 13 -12.78 17.16 -16.35
CA ASN A 13 -13.37 15.94 -16.92
C ASN A 13 -13.80 14.89 -15.88
N GLY A 14 -13.91 15.26 -14.59
CA GLY A 14 -14.34 14.32 -13.53
C GLY A 14 -13.37 13.15 -13.28
N ILE A 15 -12.21 13.14 -13.96
CA ILE A 15 -11.08 12.31 -13.58
C ILE A 15 -10.34 13.09 -12.49
N GLU A 16 -10.98 13.21 -11.32
CA GLU A 16 -10.23 13.52 -10.12
C GLU A 16 -9.07 12.53 -10.07
N SER A 17 -7.86 13.05 -10.22
CA SER A 17 -6.65 12.28 -10.01
C SER A 17 -6.81 11.54 -8.69
N PHE A 18 -7.02 10.22 -8.77
CA PHE A 18 -6.98 9.28 -7.66
C PHE A 18 -5.53 9.22 -7.14
N SER A 19 -4.94 10.35 -6.77
CA SER A 19 -3.69 10.41 -6.06
C SER A 19 -3.96 9.85 -4.68
N VAL A 20 -3.96 8.52 -4.61
CA VAL A 20 -4.10 7.71 -3.42
C VAL A 20 -3.14 8.30 -2.39
N ASP A 21 -3.66 8.80 -1.26
CA ASP A 21 -2.92 9.68 -0.33
C ASP A 21 -1.59 9.09 0.17
N TRP A 22 -1.39 7.77 0.08
CA TRP A 22 -0.13 7.10 0.39
C TRP A 22 0.94 7.21 -0.72
N ASN A 23 0.54 7.37 -1.99
CA ASN A 23 1.45 7.33 -3.13
C ASN A 23 2.37 8.54 -3.18
N PHE A 24 1.87 9.72 -2.81
CA PHE A 24 2.68 10.94 -2.70
C PHE A 24 3.81 10.79 -1.66
N PRO A 25 3.54 10.49 -0.38
CA PRO A 25 4.59 10.36 0.63
C PRO A 25 5.48 9.14 0.37
N PHE A 26 4.99 8.07 -0.27
CA PHE A 26 5.83 6.96 -0.73
C PHE A 26 6.86 7.39 -1.79
N LYS A 27 6.40 8.07 -2.86
CA LYS A 27 7.28 8.60 -3.92
C LYS A 27 8.28 9.62 -3.40
N ALA A 28 7.88 10.46 -2.45
CA ALA A 28 8.77 11.43 -1.81
C ALA A 28 9.95 10.75 -1.11
N ARG A 29 9.70 9.66 -0.36
CA ARG A 29 10.75 8.87 0.29
C ARG A 29 11.68 8.19 -0.71
N LEU A 30 11.13 7.54 -1.75
CA LEU A 30 11.94 6.95 -2.82
C LEU A 30 12.86 7.98 -3.49
N ARG A 31 12.33 9.19 -3.74
CA ARG A 31 13.13 10.29 -4.28
C ARG A 31 14.23 10.74 -3.31
N ALA A 32 13.95 10.77 -2.01
CA ALA A 32 14.96 11.09 -0.99
C ALA A 32 16.10 10.06 -0.98
N TYR A 33 15.81 8.75 -1.00
CA TYR A 33 16.84 7.72 -1.08
C TYR A 33 17.68 7.82 -2.35
N TRP A 34 17.02 8.06 -3.50
CA TRP A 34 17.70 8.27 -4.76
C TRP A 34 18.66 9.48 -4.71
N VAL A 35 18.19 10.62 -4.23
CA VAL A 35 19.01 11.84 -4.09
C VAL A 35 20.14 11.62 -3.10
N GLY A 36 19.91 10.94 -1.98
CA GLY A 36 20.95 10.58 -1.02
C GLY A 36 22.06 9.74 -1.66
N TYR A 37 21.68 8.74 -2.47
CA TYR A 37 22.62 7.91 -3.21
C TYR A 37 23.43 8.70 -4.24
N LEU A 38 22.80 9.63 -4.96
CA LEU A 38 23.51 10.54 -5.88
C LEU A 38 24.51 11.43 -5.16
N ARG A 39 24.13 12.00 -4.01
CA ARG A 39 24.99 12.87 -3.22
C ARG A 39 26.21 12.13 -2.70
N GLU A 40 26.05 10.87 -2.28
CA GLU A 40 27.18 10.07 -1.81
C GLU A 40 28.16 9.74 -2.94
N GLN A 41 27.67 9.42 -4.15
CA GLN A 41 28.55 9.23 -5.31
C GLN A 41 29.33 10.50 -5.66
N LEU A 42 28.68 11.66 -5.60
CA LEU A 42 29.35 12.94 -5.82
C LEU A 42 30.40 13.26 -4.75
N ARG A 43 30.15 12.88 -3.49
CA ARG A 43 31.09 13.06 -2.38
C ARG A 43 32.35 12.20 -2.53
N VAL A 44 32.19 10.97 -3.00
CA VAL A 44 33.30 10.02 -3.22
C VAL A 44 34.08 10.33 -4.51
N HIS A 45 33.47 11.04 -5.45
CA HIS A 45 34.10 11.36 -6.72
C HIS A 45 35.22 12.40 -6.56
N ASN A 46 36.46 11.96 -6.78
CA ASN A 46 37.63 12.85 -6.84
C ASN A 46 37.71 13.61 -8.17
N SER A 47 38.06 14.89 -8.10
CA SER A 47 37.99 15.91 -9.17
C SER A 47 38.89 15.71 -10.39
N GLY A 48 39.56 14.56 -10.53
CA GLY A 48 40.46 14.28 -11.65
C GLY A 48 39.79 13.79 -12.93
N ASN A 49 38.60 13.19 -12.82
CA ASN A 49 37.89 12.58 -13.95
C ASN A 49 36.47 13.11 -14.11
N LYS A 50 35.80 12.78 -15.22
CA LYS A 50 34.38 13.07 -15.42
C LYS A 50 33.54 12.18 -14.51
N PHE A 51 32.58 12.77 -13.83
CA PHE A 51 31.61 12.03 -13.02
C PHE A 51 30.80 11.06 -13.91
N ALA A 52 30.83 9.78 -13.56
CA ALA A 52 30.02 8.74 -14.16
C ALA A 52 29.04 8.21 -13.10
N LEU A 53 27.74 8.39 -13.37
CA LEU A 53 26.70 7.93 -12.46
C LEU A 53 26.65 6.40 -12.45
N THR A 54 26.78 5.81 -11.27
CA THR A 54 26.51 4.39 -11.05
C THR A 54 25.04 4.22 -10.69
N ALA A 55 24.29 3.51 -11.52
CA ALA A 55 22.90 3.17 -11.22
C ALA A 55 22.81 2.27 -9.97
N PRO A 56 21.74 2.35 -9.17
CA PRO A 56 21.53 1.44 -8.06
C PRO A 56 21.13 0.06 -8.62
N ASP A 57 21.68 -1.00 -8.05
CA ASP A 57 21.26 -2.37 -8.38
C ASP A 57 19.83 -2.67 -7.86
N ARG A 58 19.27 -3.80 -8.31
CA ARG A 58 17.92 -4.24 -7.91
C ARG A 58 17.78 -4.42 -6.40
N VAL A 59 18.78 -4.99 -5.73
CA VAL A 59 18.72 -5.24 -4.27
C VAL A 59 18.58 -3.93 -3.51
N LYS A 60 19.34 -2.91 -3.91
CA LYS A 60 19.31 -1.57 -3.35
C LYS A 60 17.96 -0.88 -3.57
N VAL A 61 17.41 -0.97 -4.78
CA VAL A 61 16.08 -0.42 -5.10
C VAL A 61 14.99 -1.14 -4.30
N SER A 62 15.01 -2.48 -4.23
CA SER A 62 14.06 -3.27 -3.44
C SER A 62 14.11 -2.89 -1.96
N LYS A 63 15.31 -2.67 -1.40
CA LYS A 63 15.47 -2.18 -0.03
C LYS A 63 14.83 -0.81 0.17
N TRP A 64 15.04 0.13 -0.76
CA TRP A 64 14.40 1.45 -0.69
C TRP A 64 12.87 1.38 -0.77
N VAL A 65 12.33 0.48 -1.58
CA VAL A 65 10.89 0.23 -1.68
C VAL A 65 10.34 -0.28 -0.35
N SER A 66 10.97 -1.29 0.25
CA SER A 66 10.56 -1.82 1.56
C SER A 66 10.60 -0.74 2.63
N MET A 67 11.73 -0.05 2.78
CA MET A 67 11.86 1.00 3.81
C MET A 67 10.87 2.14 3.59
N ALA A 68 10.68 2.61 2.35
CA ALA A 68 9.70 3.66 2.05
C ALA A 68 8.27 3.25 2.37
N TRP A 69 7.95 1.95 2.25
CA TRP A 69 6.65 1.40 2.60
C TRP A 69 6.48 1.30 4.11
N ASP A 70 7.46 0.74 4.81
CA ASP A 70 7.43 0.56 6.27
C ASP A 70 7.40 1.90 7.04
N GLU A 71 7.96 2.96 6.45
CA GLU A 71 7.90 4.32 7.00
C GLU A 71 6.54 5.01 6.84
N LEU A 72 5.59 4.44 6.07
CA LEU A 72 4.22 4.94 5.99
C LEU A 72 3.42 4.47 7.22
N SER A 73 2.63 5.37 7.81
CA SER A 73 1.68 4.93 8.83
C SER A 73 0.53 4.15 8.20
N SER A 74 0.01 3.16 8.93
CA SER A 74 -1.20 2.42 8.54
C SER A 74 -2.38 3.36 8.27
N THR A 75 -2.46 4.49 8.99
CA THR A 75 -3.46 5.54 8.77
C THR A 75 -3.32 6.23 7.42
N THR A 76 -2.11 6.55 6.97
CA THR A 76 -1.87 7.15 5.64
C THR A 76 -2.21 6.17 4.53
N ILE A 77 -1.88 4.88 4.71
CA ILE A 77 -2.26 3.82 3.78
C ILE A 77 -3.79 3.71 3.71
N ALA A 78 -4.46 3.52 4.85
CA ALA A 78 -5.90 3.37 4.94
C ALA A 78 -6.67 4.57 4.36
N ASN A 79 -6.26 5.80 4.68
CA ASN A 79 -6.89 7.01 4.15
C ASN A 79 -6.79 7.08 2.62
N GLY A 80 -5.65 6.68 2.05
CA GLY A 80 -5.48 6.63 0.61
C GLY A 80 -6.49 5.71 -0.07
N TYR A 81 -6.77 4.54 0.52
CA TYR A 81 -7.78 3.62 0.00
C TYR A 81 -9.21 4.08 0.33
N LYS A 82 -9.45 4.78 1.44
CA LYS A 82 -10.78 5.28 1.82
C LYS A 82 -11.36 6.24 0.78
N LYS A 83 -10.55 7.08 0.13
CA LYS A 83 -11.06 7.94 -0.94
C LYS A 83 -11.48 7.16 -2.20
N ALA A 84 -10.77 6.08 -2.51
CA ALA A 84 -11.01 5.28 -3.72
C ALA A 84 -12.08 4.18 -3.53
N PHE A 85 -12.18 3.62 -2.33
CA PHE A 85 -13.00 2.45 -2.03
C PHE A 85 -13.97 2.68 -0.87
N GLY A 86 -13.91 3.82 -0.17
CA GLY A 86 -14.82 4.14 0.94
C GLY A 86 -16.30 3.97 0.59
N PRO A 87 -16.78 4.49 -0.56
CA PRO A 87 -18.16 4.26 -0.98
C PRO A 87 -18.49 2.78 -1.25
N LEU A 88 -17.55 2.01 -1.79
CA LEU A 88 -17.74 0.59 -2.07
C LEU A 88 -17.74 -0.27 -0.80
N LEU A 89 -16.96 0.14 0.21
CA LEU A 89 -16.93 -0.50 1.52
C LEU A 89 -18.17 -0.16 2.32
N ASP A 90 -18.60 1.11 2.32
CA ASP A 90 -19.84 1.52 2.99
C ASP A 90 -21.06 0.80 2.36
N ASP A 91 -21.13 0.65 1.03
CA ASP A 91 -22.20 -0.08 0.36
C ASP A 91 -22.17 -1.59 0.67
N ALA A 92 -20.98 -2.21 0.71
CA ALA A 92 -20.82 -3.61 1.06
C ALA A 92 -21.15 -3.88 2.55
N ASP A 93 -20.73 -2.99 3.45
CA ASP A 93 -21.01 -3.06 4.88
C ASP A 93 -22.51 -2.85 5.15
N ASN A 94 -23.15 -1.91 4.44
CA ASN A 94 -24.60 -1.71 4.49
C ASN A 94 -25.37 -2.93 3.95
N ALA A 95 -24.92 -3.52 2.84
CA ALA A 95 -25.54 -4.72 2.26
C ALA A 95 -25.36 -5.95 3.17
N ALA A 96 -24.19 -6.11 3.79
CA ALA A 96 -23.94 -7.16 4.77
C ALA A 96 -24.81 -6.97 6.02
N ALA A 97 -24.94 -5.74 6.53
CA ALA A 97 -25.80 -5.43 7.66
C ALA A 97 -27.28 -5.71 7.35
N ASP A 98 -27.80 -5.31 6.19
CA ASP A 98 -29.16 -5.62 5.75
C ASP A 98 -29.39 -7.13 5.60
N LEU A 99 -28.41 -7.86 5.02
CA LEU A 99 -28.49 -9.32 4.93
C LEU A 99 -28.54 -9.97 6.32
N ILE A 100 -27.66 -9.57 7.24
CA ILE A 100 -27.62 -10.08 8.61
C ILE A 100 -28.95 -9.80 9.33
N GLU A 101 -29.51 -8.59 9.19
CA GLU A 101 -30.80 -8.24 9.78
C GLU A 101 -31.93 -9.10 9.21
N ASN A 102 -31.98 -9.27 7.88
CA ASN A 102 -32.98 -10.09 7.23
C ASN A 102 -32.88 -11.57 7.64
N LEU A 103 -31.67 -12.12 7.74
CA LEU A 103 -31.45 -13.48 8.22
C LEU A 103 -31.87 -13.64 9.68
N SER A 104 -31.56 -12.65 10.53
CA SER A 104 -32.00 -12.63 11.94
C SER A 104 -33.52 -12.63 12.05
N ARG A 105 -34.20 -11.81 11.26
CA ARG A 105 -35.67 -11.69 11.24
C ARG A 105 -36.36 -13.00 10.87
N HIS A 106 -35.73 -13.80 10.02
CA HIS A 106 -36.24 -15.10 9.59
C HIS A 106 -35.73 -16.28 10.43
N CYS A 107 -35.00 -16.02 11.53
CA CYS A 107 -34.36 -17.05 12.36
C CYS A 107 -33.47 -18.00 11.53
N ALA A 108 -32.81 -17.48 10.50
CA ALA A 108 -31.94 -18.23 9.59
C ALA A 108 -30.46 -18.19 9.99
N ILE A 109 -30.15 -17.58 11.14
CA ILE A 109 -28.84 -17.61 11.78
C ILE A 109 -29.01 -18.16 13.20
N ASP A 110 -28.07 -19.01 13.61
CA ASP A 110 -28.03 -19.53 14.96
C ASP A 110 -27.55 -18.43 15.93
N ALA A 111 -28.23 -18.32 17.07
CA ALA A 111 -27.84 -17.38 18.13
C ALA A 111 -26.59 -17.88 18.89
N ASP A 112 -26.26 -19.16 18.74
CA ASP A 112 -25.15 -19.82 19.40
C ASP A 112 -24.20 -20.35 18.32
N ILE A 113 -22.94 -19.95 18.40
CA ILE A 113 -21.90 -20.47 17.52
C ILE A 113 -21.61 -21.89 18.04
N GLY A 114 -21.98 -22.91 17.26
CA GLY A 114 -21.68 -24.30 17.60
C GLY A 114 -20.19 -24.51 17.86
N GLU A 115 -19.85 -25.52 18.66
CA GLU A 115 -18.46 -25.85 18.95
C GLU A 115 -17.70 -26.08 17.63
N VAL A 116 -16.66 -25.27 17.42
CA VAL A 116 -15.71 -25.47 16.33
C VAL A 116 -14.83 -26.64 16.78
N ASP A 117 -14.96 -27.79 16.13
CA ASP A 117 -14.03 -28.90 16.32
C ASP A 117 -12.61 -28.35 16.09
N SER A 118 -11.73 -28.52 17.07
CA SER A 118 -10.35 -28.06 16.98
C SER A 118 -9.68 -28.66 15.75
N ASP A 119 -8.81 -27.87 15.09
CA ASP A 119 -8.01 -28.21 13.89
C ASP A 119 -7.00 -29.37 14.13
N ASP A 120 -7.42 -30.49 14.74
CA ASP A 120 -6.61 -31.69 14.94
C ASP A 120 -6.25 -32.39 13.61
N ASP A 121 -6.80 -31.93 12.48
CA ASP A 121 -6.51 -32.43 11.13
C ASP A 121 -5.19 -31.90 10.53
N ILE A 122 -4.48 -30.97 11.20
CA ILE A 122 -3.14 -30.56 10.80
C ILE A 122 -2.11 -31.43 11.52
N GLU A 123 -1.83 -32.60 10.94
CA GLU A 123 -0.68 -33.41 11.33
C GLU A 123 0.61 -32.60 11.10
N VAL A 124 1.20 -32.11 12.20
CA VAL A 124 2.54 -31.52 12.19
C VAL A 124 3.52 -32.66 11.97
N ASN A 125 3.93 -32.87 10.71
CA ASN A 125 5.06 -33.73 10.42
C ASN A 125 6.29 -33.11 11.09
N GLU A 126 6.70 -33.72 12.21
CA GLU A 126 7.99 -33.43 12.86
C GLU A 126 9.08 -33.60 11.81
N VAL A 127 9.76 -32.50 11.49
CA VAL A 127 10.95 -32.53 10.64
C VAL A 127 12.08 -32.99 11.54
N ASP A 128 12.51 -34.25 11.38
CA ASP A 128 13.70 -34.77 12.03
C ASP A 128 14.90 -33.88 11.70
N GLU A 129 15.53 -33.31 12.74
CA GLU A 129 16.82 -32.62 12.64
C GLU A 129 17.92 -33.66 12.40
N GLU A 130 18.62 -33.56 11.26
CA GLU A 130 19.94 -34.17 11.04
C GLU A 130 20.93 -33.14 10.47
#